data_AF-A0A5B7W5I0-F1
#
_entry.id   AF-A0A5B7W5I0-F1
#
_cell.length_a   1.000
_cell.length_b   1.000
_cell.length_c   1.000
_cell.angle_alpha   90.00
_cell.angle_beta   90.00
_cell.angle_gamma   90.00
#
_symmetry.space_group_name_H-M   'P 1'
#
loop_
_entity.id
_entity.type
_entity.pdbx_description
1 polymer ?
#
loop_
_entity_poly.entity_id
_entity_poly.type
_entity_poly.pdbx_seq_one_letter_code
_entity_poly.pdbx_strand_id
1 'polypeptide(L)' 'MKHEMYTKQGKHLGEYDPKTGEQTKPANPSRKVEK' A
#
# COMPACT_ATOMS: atom_id res chain seq x y z
N MET A 1 -5.26 5.64 -12.37
CA MET A 1 -3.95 5.38 -11.75
C MET A 1 -4.16 5.27 -10.25
N LYS A 2 -3.60 4.23 -9.61
CA LYS A 2 -3.73 3.91 -8.19
C LYS A 2 -2.33 3.58 -7.66
N HIS A 3 -1.99 3.98 -6.44
CA HIS A 3 -0.65 3.79 -5.87
C HIS A 3 -0.69 2.75 -4.74
N GLU A 4 0.15 1.72 -4.84
CA GLU A 4 0.39 0.75 -3.77
C GLU A 4 1.55 1.24 -2.90
N MET A 5 1.29 1.42 -1.61
CA MET A 5 2.27 2.00 -0.67
C MET A 5 2.94 0.90 0.16
N TYR A 6 4.24 1.04 0.40
CA TYR A 6 5.05 0.10 1.18
C TYR A 6 5.94 0.84 2.20
N THR A 7 6.24 0.22 3.34
CA THR A 7 7.31 0.70 4.22
C THR A 7 8.69 0.39 3.63
N LYS A 8 9.75 1.04 4.16
CA LYS A 8 11.15 0.71 3.80
C LYS A 8 11.52 -0.76 4.03
N GLN A 9 10.77 -1.47 4.87
CA GLN A 9 10.94 -2.91 5.15
C GLN A 9 10.00 -3.80 4.31
N GLY A 10 9.35 -3.25 3.28
CA GLY A 10 8.50 -4.01 2.37
C GLY A 10 7.12 -4.39 2.92
N LYS A 11 6.63 -3.73 3.99
CA LYS A 11 5.28 -3.97 4.49
C LYS A 11 4.27 -3.20 3.64
N HIS A 12 3.29 -3.88 3.05
CA HIS A 12 2.21 -3.25 2.31
C HIS A 12 1.30 -2.42 3.24
N LEU A 13 1.11 -1.14 2.92
CA LEU A 13 0.33 -0.18 3.71
C LEU A 13 -1.09 0.04 3.16
N GLY A 14 -1.37 -0.49 1.98
CA GLY A 14 -2.67 -0.36 1.32
C GLY A 14 -2.58 0.38 0.00
N GLU A 15 -3.74 0.54 -0.63
CA GLU A 15 -3.91 1.29 -1.87
C GLU A 15 -4.48 2.67 -1.55
N TYR A 16 -3.93 3.70 -2.20
CA TYR A 16 -4.36 5.08 -2.02
C TYR A 16 -4.72 5.71 -3.38
N ASP A 17 -5.74 6.55 -3.38
CA ASP A 17 -6.09 7.38 -4.54
C ASP A 17 -5.06 8.51 -4.69
N PRO A 18 -4.40 8.65 -5.85
CA PRO A 18 -3.36 9.67 -6.02
C PRO A 18 -3.89 11.10 -6.13
N LYS A 19 -5.19 11.30 -6.33
CA LYS A 19 -5.82 12.62 -6.43
C LYS A 19 -6.28 13.14 -5.07
N THR A 20 -6.85 12.26 -4.23
CA THR A 20 -7.41 12.66 -2.93
C THR A 20 -6.55 12.25 -1.74
N GLY A 21 -5.66 11.26 -1.92
CA GLY A 21 -4.91 10.65 -0.83
C GLY A 21 -5.74 9.70 0.03
N GLU A 22 -7.00 9.44 -0.33
CA GLU A 22 -7.86 8.54 0.41
C GLU A 22 -7.44 7.09 0.24
N GLN A 23 -7.53 6.32 1.33
CA GLN A 23 -7.24 4.90 1.32
C GLN A 23 -8.41 4.15 0.64
N THR A 24 -8.15 3.57 -0.52
CA THR A 24 -9.14 2.78 -1.26
C THR A 24 -9.13 1.31 -0.83
N LYS A 25 -8.01 0.83 -0.27
CA LYS A 25 -7.90 -0.52 0.29
C LYS A 25 -7.01 -0.55 1.53
N PRO A 26 -7.38 -1.34 2.56
CA PRO A 26 -6.57 -1.50 3.77
C PRO A 26 -5.23 -2.20 3.49
N ALA A 27 -4.28 -2.02 4.40
CA ALA A 27 -3.03 -2.77 4.43
C ALA A 27 -3.30 -4.28 4.46
N ASN A 28 -2.60 -5.04 3.61
CA ASN A 28 -2.69 -6.51 3.61
C ASN A 28 -1.43 -7.08 4.27
N PRO A 29 -1.51 -7.62 5.50
CA PRO A 29 -0.35 -8.13 6.22
C PRO A 29 0.26 -9.40 5.60
N SER A 30 -0.50 -10.11 4.75
CA SER A 30 -0.03 -11.26 4.00
C SER A 30 0.78 -10.87 2.75
N ARG A 31 0.69 -9.60 2.30
CA ARG A 31 1.57 -9.06 1.26
C ARG A 31 2.84 -8.49 1.90
N LYS A 32 3.84 -9.34 2.03
CA LYS A 32 5.22 -8.95 2.34
C LYS A 32 6.01 -8.97 1.03
N VAL A 33 6.87 -7.98 0.80
CA VAL A 33 7.89 -8.08 -0.24
C VAL A 33 8.86 -9.16 0.23
N GLU A 34 8.92 -10.29 -0.47
CA GLU A 34 9.97 -11.29 -0.24
C GLU A 34 11.33 -10.61 -0.49
N LYS A 35 12.26 -10.80 0.45
CA LYS A 35 13.60 -10.18 0.40
C LYS A 35 14.41 -10.69 -0.77
#